data_AF-A0A7S1SG05-F1
#
_entry.id   AF-A0A7S1SG05-F1
#
_cell.length_a   1.000
_cell.length_b   1.000
_cell.length_c   1.000
_cell.angle_alpha   90.00
_cell.angle_beta   90.00
_cell.angle_gamma   90.00
#
_symmetry.space_group_name_H-M   'P 1'
#
loop_
_entity.id
_entity.type
_entity.pdbx_description
1 polymer ?
#
loop_
_entity_poly.entity_id
_entity_poly.type
_entity_poly.pdbx_seq_one_letter_code
_entity_poly.pdbx_strand_id
1 'polypeptide(L)'
;LAALPFVASKGCFTESAEVTMSDGTRKQLKDVHVGDRVASYDEATGTTAVSEVMGVPTFFRRTSELVSLSLPSAIVHATEDHPIWSRSQRHLVSFHPNGTRQEYDLEARLMAVGEELEDERQAPVKVLAAERLAGGPSSLQEAAAPQQARSLR
;
A
#
# COMPACT_ATOMS: atom_id res chain seq x y z
N LEU A 1 -21.34 -22.60 -7.59
CA LEU A 1 -20.06 -22.25 -6.95
C LEU A 1 -19.46 -21.09 -7.74
N ALA A 2 -19.86 -19.86 -7.42
CA ALA A 2 -19.30 -18.69 -8.10
C ALA A 2 -17.90 -18.47 -7.52
N ALA A 3 -16.87 -18.68 -8.35
CA ALA A 3 -15.53 -18.23 -8.04
C ALA A 3 -15.61 -16.71 -7.93
N LEU A 4 -15.44 -16.17 -6.71
CA LEU A 4 -15.12 -14.75 -6.57
C LEU A 4 -13.87 -14.52 -7.43
N PRO A 5 -13.89 -13.58 -8.40
CA PRO A 5 -12.69 -13.26 -9.15
C PRO A 5 -11.64 -12.92 -8.09
N PHE A 6 -10.52 -13.64 -8.14
CA PHE A 6 -9.37 -13.46 -7.28
C PHE A 6 -9.10 -11.95 -7.23
N VAL A 7 -9.49 -11.29 -6.13
CA VAL A 7 -9.26 -9.85 -5.94
C VAL A 7 -7.79 -9.65 -6.25
N ALA A 8 -7.53 -8.82 -7.23
CA ALA A 8 -6.28 -8.85 -7.94
C ALA A 8 -5.12 -8.74 -6.94
N SER A 9 -4.35 -9.81 -6.84
CA SER A 9 -3.68 -10.19 -5.59
C SER A 9 -2.20 -9.88 -5.58
N LYS A 10 -1.76 -8.88 -6.32
CA LYS A 10 -0.32 -8.57 -6.48
C LYS A 10 0.19 -7.47 -5.55
N GLY A 11 -0.70 -6.74 -4.87
CA GLY A 11 -0.37 -5.63 -3.99
C GLY A 11 0.15 -6.23 -2.72
N CYS A 12 1.38 -5.88 -2.34
CA CYS A 12 2.04 -6.52 -1.22
C CYS A 12 2.27 -5.53 -0.09
N PHE A 13 2.05 -5.99 1.15
CA PHE A 13 2.72 -5.45 2.33
C PHE A 13 3.92 -6.35 2.67
N THR A 14 4.88 -5.83 3.43
CA THR A 14 5.92 -6.70 3.98
C THR A 14 5.33 -7.66 5.02
N GLU A 15 6.00 -8.79 5.20
CA GLU A 15 5.56 -9.87 6.08
C GLU A 15 5.40 -9.45 7.56
N SER A 16 6.08 -8.36 7.96
CA SER A 16 6.04 -7.75 9.29
C SER A 16 4.85 -6.81 9.50
N ALA A 17 4.07 -6.50 8.47
CA ALA A 17 2.88 -5.67 8.61
C ALA A 17 1.87 -6.35 9.54
N GLU A 18 1.21 -5.57 10.39
CA GLU A 18 0.23 -6.11 11.33
C GLU A 18 -1.17 -6.09 10.74
N VAL A 19 -1.89 -7.20 10.92
CA VAL A 19 -3.29 -7.38 10.59
C VAL A 19 -4.11 -7.30 11.88
N THR A 20 -5.18 -6.53 11.85
CA THR A 20 -6.18 -6.52 12.92
C THR A 20 -7.03 -7.79 12.83
N MET A 21 -6.96 -8.63 13.85
CA MET A 21 -7.73 -9.85 13.95
C MET A 21 -9.19 -9.56 14.37
N SER A 22 -10.10 -10.53 14.19
CA SER A 22 -11.52 -10.33 14.50
C SER A 22 -11.82 -10.06 15.98
N ASP A 23 -10.91 -10.44 16.87
CA ASP A 23 -10.99 -10.19 18.32
C ASP A 23 -10.33 -8.86 18.74
N GLY A 24 -9.84 -8.07 17.78
CA GLY A 24 -9.16 -6.80 18.00
C GLY A 24 -7.66 -6.91 18.31
N THR A 25 -7.11 -8.12 18.44
CA THR A 25 -5.66 -8.32 18.58
C THR A 25 -4.93 -8.02 17.26
N ARG A 26 -3.60 -7.92 17.32
CA ARG A 26 -2.74 -7.77 16.15
C ARG A 26 -1.96 -9.05 15.90
N LYS A 27 -1.84 -9.44 14.63
CA LYS A 27 -1.00 -10.56 14.19
C LYS A 27 -0.15 -10.08 13.01
N GLN A 28 1.13 -10.46 12.97
CA GLN A 28 1.96 -10.16 11.79
C GLN A 28 1.44 -10.93 10.58
N LEU A 29 1.51 -10.33 9.40
CA LEU A 29 0.99 -10.89 8.16
C LEU A 29 1.59 -12.26 7.85
N LYS A 30 2.88 -12.47 8.16
CA LYS A 30 3.54 -13.79 8.01
C LYS A 30 2.94 -14.92 8.84
N ASP A 31 2.26 -14.57 9.93
CA ASP A 31 1.66 -15.52 10.87
C ASP A 31 0.14 -15.69 10.62
N VAL A 32 -0.42 -14.97 9.63
CA VAL A 32 -1.81 -15.13 9.19
C VAL A 32 -1.93 -16.37 8.31
N HIS A 33 -2.94 -17.19 8.57
CA HIS A 33 -3.19 -18.42 7.84
C HIS A 33 -4.61 -18.48 7.27
N VAL A 34 -4.83 -19.33 6.26
CA VAL A 34 -6.17 -19.63 5.77
C VAL A 34 -7.06 -20.13 6.92
N GLY A 35 -8.27 -19.60 7.01
CA GLY A 35 -9.21 -19.86 8.11
C GLY A 35 -9.10 -18.89 9.30
N ASP A 36 -8.07 -18.06 9.37
CA ASP A 36 -8.03 -16.98 10.36
C ASP A 36 -9.18 -15.99 10.14
N ARG A 37 -9.69 -15.43 11.24
CA ARG A 37 -10.73 -14.39 11.22
C ARG A 37 -10.11 -13.02 11.46
N VAL A 38 -10.31 -12.11 10.52
CA VAL A 38 -9.74 -10.75 10.53
C VAL A 38 -10.82 -9.69 10.51
N ALA A 39 -10.49 -8.49 10.98
CA ALA A 39 -11.32 -7.32 10.77
C ALA A 39 -11.17 -6.83 9.31
N SER A 40 -12.30 -6.64 8.63
CA SER A 40 -12.38 -6.07 7.27
C SER A 40 -13.40 -4.94 7.24
N TYR A 41 -13.51 -4.24 6.11
CA TYR A 41 -14.56 -3.24 5.89
C TYR A 41 -15.66 -3.82 4.99
N ASP A 42 -16.92 -3.65 5.38
CA ASP A 42 -18.09 -3.97 4.55
C ASP A 42 -18.63 -2.66 3.94
N GLU A 43 -18.50 -2.52 2.62
CA GLU A 43 -18.96 -1.32 1.89
C GLU A 43 -20.49 -1.17 1.89
N ALA A 44 -21.25 -2.26 1.99
CA ALA A 44 -22.71 -2.22 1.97
C ALA A 44 -23.26 -1.69 3.30
N THR A 45 -22.63 -2.03 4.42
CA THR A 45 -23.01 -1.53 5.75
C THR A 45 -22.24 -0.27 6.15
N GLY A 46 -21.08 -0.04 5.52
CA GLY A 46 -20.18 1.06 5.83
C GLY A 46 -19.43 0.89 7.16
N THR A 47 -19.29 -0.34 7.65
CA THR A 47 -18.74 -0.66 8.98
C THR A 47 -17.72 -1.79 8.93
N THR A 48 -16.93 -1.93 9.99
CA THR A 48 -16.06 -3.08 10.19
C THR A 48 -16.87 -4.38 10.30
N ALA A 49 -16.40 -5.44 9.65
CA ALA A 49 -16.98 -6.78 9.64
C ALA A 49 -15.90 -7.84 9.91
N VAL A 50 -16.34 -9.07 10.24
CA VAL A 50 -15.44 -10.22 10.41
C VAL A 50 -15.39 -11.00 9.11
N SER A 51 -14.18 -11.15 8.55
CA SER A 51 -13.93 -11.94 7.34
C SER A 51 -12.98 -13.11 7.61
N GLU A 52 -13.18 -14.21 6.90
CA GLU A 52 -12.29 -15.38 6.93
C GLU A 52 -11.24 -15.26 5.83
N VAL A 53 -9.98 -15.54 6.17
CA VAL A 53 -8.87 -15.54 5.22
C VAL A 53 -8.97 -16.76 4.31
N MET A 54 -9.14 -16.52 3.01
CA MET A 54 -9.28 -17.59 2.00
C MET A 54 -7.96 -17.97 1.30
N GLY A 55 -6.92 -17.13 1.42
CA GLY A 55 -5.63 -17.36 0.78
C GLY A 55 -4.56 -16.38 1.27
N VAL A 56 -3.29 -16.83 1.25
CA VAL A 56 -2.12 -16.05 1.69
C VAL A 56 -0.98 -16.13 0.66
N PRO A 57 -1.18 -15.60 -0.56
CA PRO A 57 -0.15 -15.68 -1.59
C PRO A 57 1.09 -14.85 -1.20
N THR A 58 2.27 -15.39 -1.45
CA THR A 58 3.55 -14.72 -1.19
C THR A 58 4.26 -14.40 -2.49
N PHE A 59 4.76 -13.17 -2.63
CA PHE A 59 5.49 -12.71 -3.80
C PHE A 59 6.83 -12.11 -3.40
N PHE A 60 7.88 -12.45 -4.13
CA PHE A 60 9.17 -11.79 -3.99
C PHE A 60 9.14 -10.46 -4.74
N ARG A 61 9.43 -9.37 -4.02
CA ARG A 61 9.52 -8.01 -4.56
C ARG A 61 10.90 -7.44 -4.29
N ARG A 62 11.44 -6.61 -5.20
CA ARG A 62 12.69 -5.90 -4.92
C ARG A 62 12.41 -4.82 -3.88
N THR A 63 13.37 -4.54 -3.01
CA THR A 63 13.29 -3.45 -2.03
C THR A 63 12.99 -2.11 -2.69
N SER A 64 13.52 -1.88 -3.89
CA SER A 64 13.28 -0.66 -4.69
C SER A 64 11.84 -0.46 -5.14
N GLU A 65 10.99 -1.50 -5.07
CA GLU A 65 9.55 -1.42 -5.36
C GLU A 65 8.74 -1.07 -4.11
N LEU A 66 9.38 -0.99 -2.94
CA LEU A 66 8.73 -0.74 -1.66
C LEU A 66 8.80 0.75 -1.27
N VAL A 67 7.71 1.21 -0.67
CA VAL A 67 7.60 2.50 0.01
C VAL A 67 7.41 2.26 1.51
N SER A 68 8.10 3.04 2.32
CA SER A 68 7.90 3.17 3.76
C SER A 68 6.93 4.31 4.02
N LEU A 69 5.81 4.00 4.68
CA LEU A 69 4.79 4.93 5.12
C LEU A 69 4.92 5.15 6.62
N SER A 70 5.30 6.36 7.03
CA SER A 70 5.33 6.76 8.43
C SER A 70 3.95 7.26 8.84
N LEU A 71 3.31 6.56 9.77
CA LEU A 71 2.03 6.90 10.38
C LEU A 71 2.26 7.29 11.86
N PRO A 72 1.29 7.90 12.56
CA PRO A 72 1.48 8.36 13.94
C PRO A 72 1.85 7.25 14.93
N SER A 73 1.39 6.02 14.69
CA SER A 73 1.58 4.88 15.59
C SER A 73 2.27 3.68 14.94
N ALA A 74 2.63 3.76 13.66
CA ALA A 74 3.16 2.62 12.91
C ALA A 74 4.02 3.07 11.73
N ILE A 75 4.88 2.17 11.27
CA ILE A 75 5.53 2.26 9.96
C ILE A 75 5.06 1.07 9.14
N VAL A 76 4.52 1.35 7.95
CA VAL A 76 4.01 0.32 7.03
C VAL A 76 4.86 0.31 5.79
N HIS A 77 5.30 -0.88 5.37
CA HIS A 77 6.00 -1.05 4.10
C HIS A 77 5.10 -1.77 3.12
N ALA A 78 4.90 -1.18 1.94
CA ALA A 78 4.07 -1.73 0.88
C ALA A 78 4.73 -1.51 -0.48
N THR A 79 4.28 -2.22 -1.52
CA THR A 79 4.66 -1.87 -2.88
C THR A 79 4.07 -0.52 -3.30
N GLU A 80 4.75 0.23 -4.17
CA GLU A 80 4.30 1.58 -4.58
C GLU A 80 2.91 1.60 -5.23
N ASP A 81 2.53 0.50 -5.88
CA ASP A 81 1.25 0.30 -6.56
C ASP A 81 0.14 -0.20 -5.63
N HIS A 82 0.44 -0.50 -4.36
CA HIS A 82 -0.53 -1.04 -3.43
C HIS A 82 -1.70 -0.05 -3.20
N PRO A 83 -2.95 -0.43 -3.48
CA PRO A 83 -4.10 0.44 -3.25
C PRO A 83 -4.44 0.51 -1.76
N ILE A 84 -4.55 1.72 -1.22
CA ILE A 84 -4.93 1.99 0.16
C ILE A 84 -6.15 2.90 0.16
N TRP A 85 -7.11 2.66 1.04
CA TRP A 85 -8.27 3.54 1.18
C TRP A 85 -7.87 4.90 1.79
N SER A 86 -8.19 5.98 1.08
CA SER A 86 -8.10 7.34 1.62
C SER A 86 -9.47 7.82 2.09
N ARG A 87 -9.51 8.24 3.36
CA ARG A 87 -10.66 8.89 3.98
C ARG A 87 -10.87 10.30 3.43
N SER A 88 -9.79 11.07 3.24
CA SER A 88 -9.88 12.46 2.74
C SER A 88 -10.36 12.54 1.30
N GLN A 89 -9.97 11.59 0.44
CA GLN A 89 -10.37 11.56 -0.96
C GLN A 89 -11.62 10.69 -1.21
N ARG A 90 -12.02 9.86 -0.23
CA ARG A 90 -13.05 8.82 -0.37
C ARG A 90 -12.82 7.96 -1.62
N HIS A 91 -11.56 7.55 -1.80
CA HIS A 91 -11.10 6.83 -2.99
C HIS A 91 -9.87 5.99 -2.64
N LEU A 92 -9.61 4.93 -3.40
CA LEU A 92 -8.32 4.25 -3.35
C LEU A 92 -7.21 5.19 -3.80
N VAL A 93 -6.08 5.14 -3.11
CA VAL A 93 -4.87 5.90 -3.40
C VAL A 93 -3.65 4.97 -3.40
N SER A 94 -2.64 5.30 -4.20
CA SER A 94 -1.33 4.62 -4.20
C SER A 94 -0.23 5.57 -4.66
N PHE A 95 1.04 5.18 -4.53
CA PHE A 95 2.16 5.96 -5.06
C PHE A 95 2.38 5.72 -6.56
N HIS A 96 1.78 4.68 -7.13
CA HIS A 96 1.84 4.37 -8.55
C HIS A 96 0.47 3.95 -9.11
N PRO A 97 -0.48 4.89 -9.31
CA PRO A 97 -1.85 4.58 -9.76
C PRO A 97 -1.95 3.81 -11.09
N ASN A 98 -1.06 4.10 -12.04
CA ASN A 98 -1.00 3.36 -13.30
C ASN A 98 -0.61 1.90 -13.08
N GLY A 99 0.33 1.63 -12.17
CA GLY A 99 0.67 0.28 -11.72
C GLY A 99 -0.52 -0.39 -11.03
N THR A 100 -1.25 0.37 -10.19
CA THR A 100 -2.46 -0.14 -9.54
C THR A 100 -3.48 -0.62 -10.56
N ARG A 101 -3.77 0.18 -11.60
CA ARG A 101 -4.69 -0.23 -12.66
C ARG A 101 -4.19 -1.45 -13.43
N GLN A 102 -2.90 -1.49 -13.78
CA GLN A 102 -2.31 -2.56 -14.59
C GLN A 102 -2.27 -3.91 -13.85
N GLU A 103 -1.94 -3.90 -12.56
CA GLU A 103 -1.79 -5.11 -11.76
C GLU A 103 -3.08 -5.54 -11.09
N TYR A 104 -4.01 -4.59 -10.81
CA TYR A 104 -5.21 -4.84 -10.04
C TYR A 104 -6.54 -4.67 -10.76
N ASP A 105 -6.55 -4.05 -11.95
CA ASP A 105 -7.79 -3.55 -12.56
C ASP A 105 -8.58 -2.62 -11.60
N LEU A 106 -7.87 -1.92 -10.72
CA LEU A 106 -8.43 -0.97 -9.77
C LEU A 106 -8.01 0.46 -10.10
N GLU A 107 -8.97 1.38 -10.00
CA GLU A 107 -8.71 2.81 -10.09
C GLU A 107 -8.18 3.34 -8.77
N ALA A 108 -7.00 3.94 -8.78
CA ALA A 108 -6.45 4.70 -7.66
C ALA A 108 -6.10 6.12 -8.07
N ARG A 109 -6.04 7.02 -7.10
CA ARG A 109 -5.47 8.36 -7.24
C ARG A 109 -4.07 8.39 -6.64
N LEU A 110 -3.31 9.41 -6.98
CA LEU A 110 -1.98 9.58 -6.39
C LEU A 110 -2.11 9.90 -4.89
N MET A 111 -1.43 9.12 -4.06
CA MET A 111 -1.27 9.40 -2.63
C MET A 111 -0.25 10.52 -2.43
N ALA A 112 -0.53 11.45 -1.52
CA ALA A 112 0.41 12.49 -1.10
C ALA A 112 0.76 12.36 0.39
N VAL A 113 1.91 12.88 0.79
CA VAL A 113 2.19 13.08 2.22
C VAL A 113 1.14 14.06 2.78
N GLY A 114 0.62 13.73 3.96
CA GLY A 114 -0.49 14.44 4.59
C GLY A 114 -1.88 13.87 4.27
N GLU A 115 -1.98 12.86 3.40
CA GLU A 115 -3.23 12.11 3.16
C GLU A 115 -3.81 11.56 4.47
N GLU A 116 -5.13 11.61 4.62
CA GLU A 116 -5.82 10.94 5.73
C GLU A 116 -6.30 9.57 5.25
N LEU A 117 -5.65 8.53 5.75
CA LEU A 117 -6.10 7.14 5.66
C LEU A 117 -7.14 6.87 6.76
N GLU A 118 -7.67 5.65 6.79
CA GLU A 118 -8.65 5.21 7.78
C GLU A 118 -8.13 3.95 8.50
N ASP A 119 -8.23 3.92 9.83
CA ASP A 119 -7.90 2.73 10.64
C ASP A 119 -9.11 1.78 10.81
N GLU A 120 -8.93 0.67 11.55
CA GLU A 120 -9.99 -0.32 11.78
C GLU A 120 -11.20 0.22 12.58
N ARG A 121 -11.06 1.40 13.19
CA ARG A 121 -12.08 2.09 13.99
C ARG A 121 -12.70 3.25 13.21
N GLN A 122 -12.41 3.34 11.92
CA GLN A 122 -12.85 4.42 11.03
C GLN A 122 -12.31 5.80 11.43
N ALA A 123 -11.23 5.83 12.20
CA ALA A 123 -10.57 7.07 12.61
C ALA A 123 -9.54 7.51 11.55
N PRO A 124 -9.37 8.82 11.33
CA PRO A 124 -8.38 9.33 10.40
C PRO A 124 -6.95 9.03 10.87
N VAL A 125 -6.11 8.58 9.95
CA VAL A 125 -4.68 8.36 10.17
C VAL A 125 -3.89 9.15 9.14
N LYS A 126 -3.16 10.17 9.59
CA LYS A 126 -2.40 11.04 8.70
C LYS A 126 -1.08 10.39 8.25
N VAL A 127 -0.82 10.38 6.94
CA VAL A 127 0.50 10.02 6.40
C VAL A 127 1.51 11.12 6.74
N LEU A 128 2.49 10.82 7.58
CA LEU A 128 3.49 11.79 8.05
C LEU A 128 4.67 11.90 7.09
N ALA A 129 5.09 10.79 6.49
CA ALA A 129 6.14 10.73 5.49
C ALA A 129 5.95 9.49 4.60
N ALA A 130 6.54 9.54 3.40
CA ALA A 130 6.57 8.42 2.47
C ALA A 130 7.93 8.39 1.76
N GLU A 131 8.66 7.29 1.88
CA GLU A 131 10.03 7.15 1.36
C GLU A 131 10.19 5.84 0.60
N ARG A 132 10.71 5.87 -0.63
CA ARG A 132 11.09 4.64 -1.33
C ARG A 132 12.25 3.99 -0.59
N LEU A 133 12.15 2.69 -0.32
CA LEU A 133 13.25 1.94 0.27
C LEU A 133 14.32 1.76 -0.82
N ALA A 134 15.38 2.58 -0.77
CA ALA A 134 16.43 2.52 -1.75
C ALA A 134 17.09 1.13 -1.78
N GLY A 135 17.11 0.49 -2.94
CA GLY A 135 17.99 -0.63 -3.21
C GLY A 135 19.38 -0.10 -3.58
N GLY A 136 20.24 0.17 -2.60
CA GLY A 136 21.57 0.77 -2.88
C GLY A 136 21.49 2.21 -3.40
N PRO A 137 22.62 2.90 -3.59
CA PRO A 137 22.64 4.36 -3.59
C PRO A 137 21.83 4.95 -4.73
N SER A 138 20.76 5.65 -4.37
CA SER A 138 20.00 6.52 -5.25
C SER A 138 20.78 7.81 -5.46
N SER A 139 21.51 7.89 -6.57
CA SER A 139 21.87 9.18 -7.14
C SER A 139 20.58 9.81 -7.68
N LEU A 140 19.96 10.68 -6.87
CA LEU A 140 19.07 11.70 -7.41
C LEU A 140 19.91 12.52 -8.39
N GLN A 141 19.78 12.22 -9.67
CA GLN A 141 20.53 12.89 -10.72
C GLN A 141 20.07 14.35 -10.77
N GLU A 142 21.03 15.22 -10.45
CA GLU A 142 20.96 16.66 -10.55
C GLU A 142 20.33 17.09 -11.87
N ALA A 143 19.51 18.14 -11.78
CA ALA A 143 19.00 18.87 -12.93
C ALA A 143 20.16 19.18 -13.88
N ALA A 144 20.08 18.67 -15.11
CA ALA A 144 21.05 18.94 -16.16
C ALA A 144 21.14 20.45 -16.41
N ALA A 145 22.28 21.04 -16.06
CA ALA A 145 22.66 22.36 -16.54
C ALA A 145 23.04 22.26 -18.05
N PRO A 146 22.66 23.24 -18.88
CA PRO A 146 22.90 23.16 -20.32
C PRO A 146 24.40 23.29 -20.63
N GLN A 147 24.95 22.31 -21.34
CA GLN A 147 26.30 22.36 -21.88
C GLN A 147 26.40 23.46 -22.94
N GLN A 148 27.26 24.45 -22.68
CA GLN A 148 27.68 25.44 -23.67
C GLN A 148 28.46 24.75 -24.80
N ALA A 149 27.97 24.89 -26.03
CA ALA A 149 28.66 24.47 -27.23
C ALA A 149 29.92 25.32 -27.45
N ARG A 150 31.10 24.72 -27.24
CA ARG A 150 32.35 25.20 -27.84
C ARG A 150 32.38 24.75 -29.31
N SER A 151 32.08 25.65 -30.23
CA SER A 151 32.46 25.49 -31.64
C SER A 151 33.86 26.08 -31.81
N LEU A 152 34.84 25.20 -31.99
CA LEU A 152 36.12 25.52 -32.61
C LEU A 152 35.89 25.70 -34.12
N ARG A 153 36.17 26.89 -34.64
CA ARG A 153 36.81 27.15 -35.95
C ARG A 153 37.22 28.61 -36.02
#